data_AF-A0A3D1S1X0-F1
#
_entry.id   AF-A0A3D1S1X0-F1
#
_cell.length_a   1.000
_cell.length_b   1.000
_cell.length_c   1.000
_cell.angle_alpha   90.00
_cell.angle_beta   90.00
_cell.angle_gamma   90.00
#
_symmetry.space_group_name_H-M   'P 1'
#
loop_
_entity.id
_entity.type
_entity.pdbx_description
1 polymer ?
#
loop_
_entity_poly.entity_id
_entity_poly.type
_entity_poly.pdbx_seq_one_letter_code
_entity_poly.pdbx_strand_id
1 'polypeptide(L)'
;VTFIALFDRDDIPEAVRDTLRRAAPMIKKGARPQTSPLPLTREINMRSPFSFAAFPSWKRVFQDTSKDAQLAVYRDQAFRDQFREELKNPLAFGNWERITLHEVRSQDLKSLEGSSVAEIARAQGQDGVDAFLDTAIADDLACEFTMASFNTRVDRMA
;
A
#
# COMPACT_ATOMS: atom_id res chain seq x y z
N VAL A 1 -20.31 -8.49 -23.88
CA VAL A 1 -19.10 -9.11 -23.29
C VAL A 1 -18.09 -8.02 -23.02
N THR A 2 -17.91 -7.66 -21.76
CA THR A 2 -16.83 -6.77 -21.30
C THR A 2 -15.56 -7.59 -21.13
N PHE A 3 -14.44 -7.06 -21.63
CA PHE A 3 -13.13 -7.68 -21.45
C PHE A 3 -12.50 -7.17 -20.14
N ILE A 4 -11.78 -8.06 -19.45
CA ILE A 4 -11.08 -7.91 -18.16
C ILE A 4 -10.50 -6.51 -17.91
N ALA A 5 -10.53 -6.09 -16.63
CA ALA A 5 -9.94 -4.86 -16.14
C ALA A 5 -8.44 -4.77 -16.50
N LEU A 6 -8.08 -3.73 -17.26
CA LEU A 6 -6.68 -3.44 -17.59
C LEU A 6 -6.07 -2.56 -16.50
N PHE A 7 -4.98 -3.01 -15.89
CA PHE A 7 -4.25 -2.27 -14.87
C PHE A 7 -2.85 -1.91 -15.37
N ASP A 8 -2.50 -0.63 -15.28
CA ASP A 8 -1.15 -0.16 -15.46
C ASP A 8 -0.33 -0.50 -14.21
N ARG A 9 0.76 -1.22 -14.43
CA ARG A 9 1.58 -1.83 -13.39
C ARG A 9 3.04 -1.43 -13.56
N ASP A 10 3.75 -1.21 -12.46
CA ASP A 10 5.16 -0.81 -12.52
C ASP A 10 6.08 -1.98 -12.87
N ASP A 11 5.73 -3.20 -12.45
CA ASP A 11 6.53 -4.41 -12.68
C ASP A 11 6.45 -4.93 -14.12
N ILE A 12 5.35 -4.66 -14.82
CA ILE A 12 5.13 -5.02 -16.23
C ILE A 12 4.49 -3.87 -17.01
N PRO A 13 5.22 -2.75 -17.22
CA PRO A 13 4.64 -1.49 -17.69
C PRO A 13 3.90 -1.60 -19.03
N GLU A 14 4.35 -2.46 -19.93
CA GLU A 14 3.75 -2.61 -21.27
C GLU A 14 2.57 -3.57 -21.35
N ALA A 15 2.21 -4.27 -20.26
CA ALA A 15 1.17 -5.30 -20.27
C ALA A 15 -0.20 -4.81 -20.80
N VAL A 16 -0.59 -3.58 -20.46
CA VAL A 16 -1.82 -2.95 -20.96
C VAL A 16 -1.73 -2.71 -22.47
N ARG A 17 -0.61 -2.15 -22.95
CA ARG A 17 -0.41 -1.78 -24.36
C ARG A 17 -0.35 -3.03 -25.23
N ASP A 18 0.35 -4.05 -24.75
CA ASP A 18 0.42 -5.37 -25.38
C ASP A 18 -0.96 -6.01 -25.49
N THR A 19 -1.75 -5.94 -24.42
CA THR A 19 -3.12 -6.45 -24.41
C THR A 19 -4.00 -5.69 -25.40
N LEU A 20 -3.90 -4.36 -25.46
CA LEU A 20 -4.64 -3.53 -26.42
C LEU A 20 -4.27 -3.86 -27.87
N ARG A 21 -2.97 -4.04 -28.17
CA ARG A 21 -2.51 -4.46 -29.50
C ARG A 21 -3.09 -5.82 -29.89
N ARG A 22 -3.07 -6.79 -28.96
CA ARG A 22 -3.66 -8.13 -29.18
C ARG A 22 -5.19 -8.09 -29.34
N ALA A 23 -5.85 -7.19 -28.62
CA ALA A 23 -7.31 -7.04 -28.65
C ALA A 23 -7.82 -6.19 -29.83
N ALA A 24 -6.95 -5.55 -30.62
CA ALA A 24 -7.33 -4.63 -31.69
C ALA A 24 -8.39 -5.19 -32.68
N PRO A 25 -8.34 -6.47 -33.11
CA PRO A 25 -9.39 -7.03 -33.97
C PRO A 25 -10.77 -7.11 -33.29
N MET A 26 -10.81 -7.38 -31.99
CA MET A 26 -12.06 -7.43 -31.22
C MET A 26 -12.60 -6.02 -30.96
N ILE A 27 -11.72 -5.06 -30.70
CA ILE A 27 -12.10 -3.64 -30.52
C ILE A 27 -12.76 -3.10 -31.79
N LYS A 28 -12.20 -3.42 -32.98
CA LYS A 28 -12.80 -3.09 -34.28
C LYS A 28 -14.21 -3.69 -34.46
N LYS A 29 -14.50 -4.82 -33.83
CA LYS A 29 -15.83 -5.48 -33.83
C LYS A 29 -16.77 -4.97 -32.74
N GLY A 30 -16.38 -3.93 -31.99
CA GLY A 30 -17.22 -3.30 -30.96
C GLY A 30 -16.86 -3.64 -29.52
N ALA A 31 -15.84 -4.47 -29.25
CA ALA A 31 -15.39 -4.70 -27.88
C ALA A 31 -14.84 -3.41 -27.25
N ARG A 32 -15.07 -3.23 -25.95
CA ARG A 32 -14.60 -2.08 -25.17
C ARG A 32 -13.90 -2.60 -23.91
N PRO A 33 -12.57 -2.57 -23.83
CA PRO A 33 -11.86 -2.89 -22.60
C PRO A 33 -12.18 -1.83 -21.55
N GLN A 34 -12.29 -2.25 -20.29
CA GLN A 34 -12.55 -1.35 -19.17
C GLN A 34 -11.29 -1.22 -18.31
N THR A 35 -11.09 -0.02 -17.76
CA THR A 35 -10.09 0.26 -16.74
C THR A 35 -10.67 1.27 -15.76
N SER A 36 -10.12 1.33 -14.55
CA SER A 36 -10.44 2.39 -13.60
C SER A 36 -9.54 3.60 -13.89
N PRO A 37 -10.09 4.81 -14.06
CA PRO A 37 -9.29 6.03 -14.17
C PRO A 37 -8.65 6.43 -12.84
N LEU A 38 -9.10 5.84 -11.73
CA LEU A 38 -8.55 6.05 -10.40
C LEU A 38 -7.61 4.90 -10.01
N PRO A 39 -6.58 5.18 -9.20
CA PRO A 39 -5.73 4.14 -8.64
C PRO A 39 -6.54 3.03 -7.96
N LEU A 40 -6.13 1.79 -8.17
CA LEU A 40 -6.69 0.68 -7.40
C LEU A 40 -6.09 0.72 -5.99
N THR A 41 -6.90 1.12 -5.02
CA THR A 41 -6.51 1.19 -3.62
C THR A 41 -6.91 -0.07 -2.86
N ARG A 42 -6.16 -0.37 -1.80
CA ARG A 42 -6.47 -1.43 -0.83
C ARG A 42 -6.34 -0.86 0.57
N GLU A 43 -7.22 -1.28 1.45
CA GLU A 43 -7.14 -0.94 2.87
C GLU A 43 -6.05 -1.78 3.56
N ILE A 44 -5.38 -1.17 4.52
CA ILE A 44 -4.40 -1.79 5.39
C ILE A 44 -4.89 -1.58 6.81
N ASN A 45 -5.28 -2.70 7.42
CA ASN A 45 -5.66 -2.77 8.81
C ASN A 45 -4.48 -3.33 9.63
N MET A 46 -4.06 -2.59 10.67
CA MET A 46 -2.88 -2.97 11.46
C MET A 46 -3.13 -4.09 12.46
N ARG A 47 -4.38 -4.51 12.67
CA ARG A 47 -4.73 -5.74 13.38
C ARG A 47 -4.66 -6.98 12.49
N SER A 48 -4.77 -6.79 11.17
CA SER A 48 -4.75 -7.85 10.15
C SER A 48 -3.92 -7.44 8.93
N PRO A 49 -2.59 -7.23 9.09
CA PRO A 49 -1.75 -6.53 8.11
C PRO A 49 -1.26 -7.43 6.96
N PHE A 50 -2.18 -8.11 6.29
CA PHE A 50 -1.85 -9.10 5.25
C PHE A 50 -1.08 -8.53 4.05
N SER A 51 -1.19 -7.22 3.80
CA SER A 51 -0.40 -6.50 2.79
C SER A 51 1.11 -6.67 2.98
N PHE A 52 1.56 -6.98 4.20
CA PHE A 52 2.97 -7.18 4.54
C PHE A 52 3.32 -8.64 4.85
N ALA A 53 2.40 -9.60 4.71
CA ALA A 53 2.63 -11.00 5.10
C ALA A 53 3.74 -11.72 4.31
N ALA A 54 4.12 -11.20 3.14
CA ALA A 54 5.24 -11.73 2.35
C ALA A 54 6.61 -11.43 2.97
N PHE A 55 6.71 -10.41 3.84
CA PHE A 55 7.94 -10.04 4.51
C PHE A 55 8.25 -11.03 5.65
N PRO A 56 9.46 -11.63 5.68
CA PRO A 56 9.82 -12.56 6.75
C PRO A 56 9.68 -11.97 8.16
N SER A 57 10.04 -10.70 8.36
CA SER A 57 9.88 -9.98 9.63
C SER A 57 8.44 -9.98 10.17
N TRP A 58 7.44 -9.92 9.28
CA TRP A 58 6.03 -9.83 9.64
C TRP A 58 5.41 -11.14 10.10
N LYS A 59 6.07 -12.29 9.93
CA LYS A 59 5.57 -13.58 10.43
C LYS A 59 5.24 -13.55 11.93
N ARG A 60 6.04 -12.82 12.73
CA ARG A 60 5.85 -12.69 14.19
C ARG A 60 4.50 -12.05 14.56
N VAL A 61 4.01 -11.13 13.73
CA VAL A 61 2.73 -10.41 13.94
C VAL A 61 1.52 -11.36 13.84
N PHE A 62 1.66 -12.47 13.12
CA PHE A 62 0.62 -13.46 12.90
C PHE A 62 0.69 -14.67 13.84
N GLN A 63 1.73 -14.77 14.69
CA GLN A 63 1.87 -15.88 15.65
C GLN A 63 0.93 -15.73 16.84
N ASP A 64 0.84 -14.51 17.38
CA ASP A 64 -0.11 -14.13 18.43
C ASP A 64 -0.86 -12.88 17.95
N THR A 65 -2.14 -13.06 17.65
CA THR A 65 -2.99 -12.00 17.10
C THR A 65 -3.66 -11.15 18.19
N SER A 66 -3.32 -11.32 19.46
CA SER A 66 -3.76 -10.41 20.52
C SER A 66 -3.24 -9.00 20.26
N LYS A 67 -3.93 -7.99 20.82
CA LYS A 67 -3.58 -6.58 20.61
C LYS A 67 -2.23 -6.23 21.21
N ASP A 68 -2.01 -6.67 22.45
CA ASP A 68 -0.80 -6.38 23.18
C ASP A 68 0.42 -7.07 22.54
N ALA A 69 0.28 -8.31 22.05
CA ALA A 69 1.36 -8.98 21.34
C ALA A 69 1.74 -8.26 20.03
N GLN A 70 0.76 -7.84 19.23
CA GLN A 70 1.04 -7.09 18.00
C GLN A 70 1.69 -5.73 18.30
N LEU A 71 1.18 -4.99 19.29
CA LEU A 71 1.79 -3.74 19.76
C LEU A 71 3.23 -3.96 20.22
N ALA A 72 3.52 -5.06 20.93
CA ALA A 72 4.87 -5.41 21.35
C ALA A 72 5.80 -5.67 20.15
N VAL A 73 5.32 -6.38 19.12
CA VAL A 73 6.09 -6.58 17.87
C VAL A 73 6.33 -5.26 17.15
N TYR A 74 5.32 -4.40 17.02
CA TYR A 74 5.48 -3.11 16.33
C TYR A 74 6.41 -2.14 17.07
N ARG A 75 6.60 -2.28 18.38
CA ARG A 75 7.58 -1.52 19.17
C ARG A 75 8.98 -2.13 19.18
N ASP A 76 9.13 -3.37 18.71
CA ASP A 76 10.40 -4.08 18.73
C ASP A 76 11.37 -3.52 17.68
N GLN A 77 12.50 -2.97 18.11
CA GLN A 77 13.50 -2.39 17.23
C GLN A 77 14.08 -3.41 16.24
N ALA A 78 14.28 -4.66 16.65
CA ALA A 78 14.83 -5.69 15.77
C ALA A 78 13.85 -6.04 14.64
N PHE A 79 12.54 -6.02 14.92
CA PHE A 79 11.50 -6.15 13.89
C PHE A 79 11.56 -4.99 12.91
N ARG A 80 11.64 -3.75 13.41
CA ARG A 80 11.73 -2.54 12.57
C ARG A 80 12.97 -2.54 11.69
N ASP A 81 14.13 -2.89 12.25
CA ASP A 81 15.40 -2.94 11.53
C ASP A 81 15.35 -4.00 10.43
N GLN A 82 14.85 -5.20 10.74
CA GLN A 82 14.69 -6.25 9.75
C GLN A 82 13.73 -5.82 8.63
N PHE A 83 12.60 -5.21 8.98
CA PHE A 83 11.65 -4.72 7.98
C PHE A 83 12.32 -3.66 7.09
N ARG A 84 13.02 -2.67 7.66
CA ARG A 84 13.78 -1.66 6.89
C ARG A 84 14.77 -2.30 5.91
N GLU A 85 15.49 -3.35 6.30
CA GLU A 85 16.39 -4.07 5.37
C GLU A 85 15.62 -4.77 4.25
N GLU A 86 14.50 -5.43 4.56
CA GLU A 86 13.68 -6.11 3.57
C GLU A 86 13.07 -5.12 2.54
N LEU A 87 12.76 -3.90 2.96
CA LEU A 87 12.24 -2.83 2.11
C LEU A 87 13.25 -2.30 1.08
N LYS A 88 14.56 -2.55 1.27
CA LYS A 88 15.58 -2.18 0.28
C LYS A 88 15.49 -3.01 -1.00
N ASN A 89 14.77 -4.14 -0.97
CA ASN A 89 14.55 -4.94 -2.16
C ASN A 89 13.48 -4.29 -3.06
N PRO A 90 13.85 -3.83 -4.28
CA PRO A 90 12.94 -3.12 -5.18
C PRO A 90 11.73 -3.95 -5.65
N LEU A 91 11.76 -5.28 -5.48
CA LEU A 91 10.65 -6.17 -5.84
C LEU A 91 9.63 -6.37 -4.69
N ALA A 92 9.96 -5.98 -3.45
CA ALA A 92 9.19 -6.35 -2.27
C ALA A 92 8.27 -5.23 -1.77
N PHE A 93 8.65 -3.96 -1.90
CA PHE A 93 7.88 -2.84 -1.33
C PHE A 93 7.63 -1.69 -2.30
N GLY A 94 6.40 -1.17 -2.22
CA GLY A 94 5.94 0.01 -2.92
C GLY A 94 6.08 1.26 -2.05
N ASN A 95 6.93 2.18 -2.49
CA ASN A 95 6.95 3.62 -2.20
C ASN A 95 5.98 4.13 -1.10
N TRP A 96 6.52 4.68 0.00
CA TRP A 96 5.77 5.28 1.11
C TRP A 96 4.81 6.41 0.71
N GLU A 97 5.05 7.10 -0.42
CA GLU A 97 4.12 8.08 -0.98
C GLU A 97 2.79 7.46 -1.42
N ARG A 98 2.72 6.12 -1.57
CA ARG A 98 1.51 5.40 -1.99
C ARG A 98 0.68 4.87 -0.82
N ILE A 99 1.15 5.02 0.41
CA ILE A 99 0.43 4.61 1.61
C ILE A 99 -0.08 5.88 2.28
N THR A 100 -1.40 6.04 2.35
CA THR A 100 -2.07 7.22 2.90
C THR A 100 -2.77 6.86 4.19
N LEU A 101 -2.66 7.70 5.22
CA LEU A 101 -3.47 7.59 6.42
C LEU A 101 -4.90 7.97 6.08
N HIS A 102 -5.81 6.99 6.01
CA HIS A 102 -7.18 7.23 5.56
C HIS A 102 -8.06 7.72 6.71
N GLU A 103 -8.02 7.01 7.83
CA GLU A 103 -8.84 7.31 9.00
C GLU A 103 -8.07 7.01 10.30
N VAL A 104 -8.27 7.85 11.31
CA VAL A 104 -7.81 7.64 12.69
C VAL A 104 -8.94 7.91 13.69
N ARG A 105 -8.84 7.25 14.86
CA ARG A 105 -9.74 7.51 16.00
C ARG A 105 -9.21 8.59 16.94
N SER A 106 -7.89 8.74 17.04
CA SER A 106 -7.20 9.68 17.90
C SER A 106 -7.41 11.10 17.38
N GLN A 107 -7.91 11.98 18.26
CA GLN A 107 -8.13 13.38 17.92
C GLN A 107 -6.82 14.11 17.64
N ASP A 108 -5.72 13.71 18.29
CA ASP A 108 -4.40 14.32 18.12
C ASP A 108 -3.80 14.01 16.73
N LEU A 109 -4.13 12.84 16.17
CA LEU A 109 -3.66 12.42 14.85
C LEU A 109 -4.59 12.85 13.72
N LYS A 110 -5.77 13.42 14.03
CA LYS A 110 -6.81 13.71 13.03
C LYS A 110 -6.34 14.64 11.91
N SER A 111 -5.41 15.54 12.23
CA SER A 111 -4.79 16.45 11.25
C SER A 111 -3.91 15.75 10.21
N LEU A 112 -3.50 14.51 10.45
CA LEU A 112 -2.66 13.71 9.55
C LEU A 112 -3.49 12.92 8.52
N GLU A 113 -4.81 12.85 8.66
CA GLU A 113 -5.67 12.17 7.68
C GLU A 113 -5.50 12.76 6.28
N GLY A 114 -5.43 11.88 5.28
CA GLY A 114 -5.14 12.24 3.90
C GLY A 114 -3.65 12.45 3.59
N SER A 115 -2.78 12.49 4.60
CA SER A 115 -1.33 12.55 4.39
C SER A 115 -0.76 11.17 4.07
N SER A 116 0.22 11.12 3.18
CA SER A 116 1.02 9.93 2.93
C SER A 116 1.96 9.64 4.11
N VAL A 117 2.37 8.38 4.26
CA VAL A 117 3.40 8.00 5.25
C VAL A 117 4.70 8.76 4.98
N ALA A 118 5.04 9.03 3.72
CA ALA A 118 6.22 9.81 3.36
C ALA A 118 6.13 11.27 3.83
N GLU A 119 4.94 11.90 3.74
CA GLU A 119 4.71 13.25 4.28
C GLU A 119 4.76 13.28 5.80
N ILE A 120 4.13 12.29 6.46
CA ILE A 120 4.17 12.16 7.93
C ILE A 120 5.61 11.99 8.40
N ALA A 121 6.39 11.10 7.76
CA ALA A 121 7.79 10.86 8.09
C ALA A 121 8.64 12.14 7.93
N ARG A 122 8.46 12.87 6.83
CA ARG A 122 9.12 14.17 6.61
C ARG A 122 8.74 15.21 7.68
N ALA A 123 7.46 15.30 8.04
CA ALA A 123 6.99 16.24 9.04
C ALA A 123 7.54 15.93 10.45
N GLN A 124 7.75 14.66 10.76
CA GLN A 124 8.22 14.19 12.07
C GLN A 124 9.74 13.97 12.15
N GLY A 125 10.46 14.10 11.03
CA GLY A 125 11.90 13.83 10.97
C GLY A 125 12.27 12.36 11.18
N GLN A 126 11.35 11.45 10.84
CA GLN A 126 11.50 10.00 10.98
C GLN A 126 11.70 9.32 9.62
N ASP A 127 12.09 8.04 9.62
CA ASP A 127 12.00 7.21 8.42
C ASP A 127 10.58 6.63 8.23
N GLY A 128 10.30 6.11 7.05
CA GLY A 128 8.96 5.64 6.70
C GLY A 128 8.45 4.44 7.52
N VAL A 129 9.32 3.55 7.99
CA VAL A 129 8.91 2.44 8.88
C VAL A 129 8.47 2.98 10.22
N ASP A 130 9.24 3.92 10.78
CA ASP A 130 8.93 4.50 12.08
C ASP A 130 7.66 5.33 12.02
N ALA A 131 7.54 6.22 11.03
CA ALA A 131 6.34 7.04 10.86
C ALA A 131 5.07 6.17 10.69
N PHE A 132 5.16 5.09 9.92
CA PHE A 132 4.05 4.17 9.70
C PHE A 132 3.63 3.46 10.99
N LEU A 133 4.58 2.82 11.67
CA LEU A 133 4.30 2.01 12.85
C LEU A 133 3.96 2.87 14.07
N ASP A 134 4.61 4.03 14.24
CA ASP A 134 4.33 4.96 15.33
C ASP A 134 2.94 5.56 15.19
N THR A 135 2.52 5.93 13.97
CA THR A 135 1.14 6.38 13.71
C THR A 135 0.14 5.29 14.10
N ALA A 136 0.40 4.03 13.70
CA ALA A 136 -0.46 2.91 14.06
C ALA A 136 -0.52 2.67 15.57
N ILE A 137 0.62 2.72 16.26
CA ILE A 137 0.69 2.53 17.72
C ILE A 137 0.00 3.68 18.45
N ALA A 138 0.18 4.93 18.00
CA ALA A 138 -0.39 6.12 18.61
C ALA A 138 -1.93 6.14 18.49
N ASP A 139 -2.49 5.53 17.45
CA ASP A 139 -3.93 5.31 17.32
C ASP A 139 -4.40 3.97 17.91
N ASP A 140 -3.57 3.30 18.71
CA ASP A 140 -3.89 2.03 19.36
C ASP A 140 -4.37 0.96 18.34
N LEU A 141 -3.71 0.93 17.18
CA LEU A 141 -3.99 0.07 16.01
C LEU A 141 -5.38 0.23 15.39
N ALA A 142 -6.10 1.31 15.71
CA ALA A 142 -7.44 1.56 15.20
C ALA A 142 -7.45 2.31 13.86
N CYS A 143 -6.30 2.86 13.44
CA CYS A 143 -6.18 3.59 12.20
C CYS A 143 -6.32 2.68 10.99
N GLU A 144 -6.79 3.26 9.90
CA GLU A 144 -6.82 2.63 8.59
C GLU A 144 -5.90 3.38 7.64
N PHE A 145 -5.03 2.63 6.94
CA PHE A 145 -4.27 3.18 5.83
C PHE A 145 -4.86 2.65 4.52
N THR A 146 -4.65 3.39 3.43
CA THR A 146 -4.90 2.90 2.09
C THR A 146 -3.61 2.86 1.29
N MET A 147 -3.48 1.86 0.42
CA MET A 147 -2.33 1.70 -0.46
C MET A 147 -2.75 1.66 -1.92
N ALA A 148 -2.24 2.60 -2.72
CA ALA A 148 -2.43 2.63 -4.17
C ALA A 148 -1.51 1.60 -4.86
N SER A 149 -2.10 0.53 -5.40
CA SER A 149 -1.36 -0.60 -5.99
C SER A 149 -1.13 -0.47 -7.50
N PHE A 150 -2.16 -0.06 -8.27
CA PHE A 150 -2.12 0.05 -9.73
C PHE A 150 -2.75 1.36 -10.20
N ASN A 151 -2.54 1.71 -11.47
CA ASN A 151 -3.09 2.92 -12.10
C ASN A 151 -2.64 4.21 -11.38
N THR A 152 -1.41 4.22 -10.87
CA THR A 152 -0.82 5.35 -10.12
C THR A 152 -0.11 6.38 -11.01
N ARG A 153 0.15 6.04 -12.28
CA ARG A 153 0.85 6.89 -13.26
C ARG A 153 -0.15 7.61 -14.15
N VAL A 154 -0.52 8.83 -13.75
CA VAL A 154 -1.57 9.64 -14.41
C VAL A 154 -1.29 9.86 -15.89
N ASP A 155 -0.03 10.10 -16.25
CA ASP A 155 0.45 10.28 -17.63
C ASP A 155 0.19 9.05 -18.52
N ARG A 156 0.11 7.86 -17.90
CA ARG A 156 -0.17 6.59 -18.59
C ARG A 156 -1.65 6.22 -18.63
N MET A 157 -2.52 7.01 -18.00
CA MET A 157 -3.98 6.77 -17.97
C MET A 157 -4.76 7.55 -19.04
N ALA A 158 -4.07 8.42 -19.81
CA ALA A 158 -4.63 9.20 -20.91
C ALA A 158 -4.82 8.39 -22.21
#